data_AF-A0A644XC12-F1
#
_entry.id   AF-A0A644XC12-F1
#
_cell.length_a   1.000
_cell.length_b   1.000
_cell.length_c   1.000
_cell.angle_alpha   90.00
_cell.angle_beta   90.00
_cell.angle_gamma   90.00
#
_symmetry.space_group_name_H-M   'P 1'
#
loop_
_entity.id
_entity.type
_entity.pdbx_description
1 polymer ?
#
loop_
_entity_poly.entity_id
_entity_poly.type
_entity_poly.pdbx_seq_one_letter_code
_entity_poly.pdbx_strand_id
1 'polypeptide(L)'
;MGNIKEFISSNKNLFENDPLPQGHRERFMKKAEKQKTSISKMRIIRVVSLAAILMLLASPLIFLHKQEVICNGSQVDYNTLIQEQAYEIKKLSEQLNQMDKYLVIVTLNQLVTEAVPFEEQLPDYLLEKERRMLQDSYYCPRIEGIKRLKDYVADLLDTDN
;
A
#
# COMPACT_ATOMS: atom_id res chain seq x y z
N MET A 1 -34.91 -58.78 -22.47
CA MET A 1 -35.93 -58.05 -21.68
C MET A 1 -36.38 -56.86 -22.51
N GLY A 2 -37.65 -56.82 -22.91
CA GLY A 2 -38.21 -55.74 -23.74
C GLY A 2 -37.97 -54.39 -23.10
N ASN A 3 -37.64 -53.40 -23.94
CA ASN A 3 -37.15 -52.10 -23.51
C ASN A 3 -38.26 -51.39 -22.70
N ILE A 4 -38.07 -51.26 -21.38
CA ILE A 4 -39.01 -50.60 -20.45
C ILE A 4 -39.44 -49.23 -20.98
N LYS A 5 -38.53 -48.54 -21.68
CA LYS A 5 -38.80 -47.24 -22.32
C LYS A 5 -39.97 -47.31 -23.33
N GLU A 6 -40.01 -48.36 -24.14
CA GLU A 6 -41.03 -48.57 -25.18
C GLU A 6 -42.38 -48.90 -24.54
N PHE A 7 -42.37 -49.75 -23.51
CA PHE A 7 -43.57 -50.07 -22.71
C PHE A 7 -44.14 -48.82 -22.02
N ILE A 8 -43.29 -47.99 -21.39
CA ILE A 8 -43.72 -46.75 -20.74
C ILE A 8 -44.30 -45.77 -21.77
N SER A 9 -43.67 -45.63 -22.95
CA SER A 9 -44.17 -44.70 -23.98
C SER A 9 -45.51 -45.13 -24.57
N SER A 10 -45.71 -46.43 -24.84
CA SER A 10 -46.94 -46.95 -25.42
C SER A 10 -48.10 -46.98 -24.42
N ASN A 11 -47.79 -47.00 -23.12
CA ASN A 11 -48.76 -47.06 -22.05
C ASN A 11 -48.75 -45.81 -21.16
N LYS A 12 -48.34 -44.65 -21.70
CA LYS A 12 -48.25 -43.38 -20.95
C LYS A 12 -49.55 -43.05 -20.19
N ASN A 13 -50.68 -43.34 -20.82
CA ASN A 13 -52.01 -43.15 -20.25
C ASN A 13 -52.26 -44.03 -19.00
N LEU A 14 -51.52 -45.12 -18.75
CA LEU A 14 -51.61 -45.88 -17.49
C LEU A 14 -50.97 -45.15 -16.31
N PHE A 15 -50.04 -44.22 -16.56
CA PHE A 15 -49.26 -43.53 -15.53
C PHE A 15 -49.75 -42.12 -15.22
N GLU A 16 -50.45 -41.47 -16.16
CA GLU A 16 -50.88 -40.06 -16.05
C GLU A 16 -52.40 -39.91 -15.78
N ASN A 17 -53.03 -40.89 -15.13
CA ASN A 17 -54.48 -40.85 -14.87
C ASN A 17 -54.89 -39.98 -13.67
N ASP A 18 -53.97 -39.74 -12.73
CA ASP A 18 -54.31 -39.00 -11.52
C ASP A 18 -54.10 -37.50 -11.73
N PRO A 19 -55.08 -36.65 -11.40
CA PRO A 19 -54.88 -35.21 -11.41
C PRO A 19 -53.76 -34.85 -10.42
N LEU A 20 -52.88 -33.94 -10.82
CA LEU A 20 -51.80 -33.46 -9.95
C LEU A 20 -52.38 -33.00 -8.60
N PRO A 21 -51.76 -33.37 -7.46
CA PRO A 21 -52.25 -32.97 -6.15
C PRO A 21 -52.43 -31.45 -6.08
N GLN A 22 -53.52 -30.99 -5.48
CA GLN A 22 -53.78 -29.55 -5.35
C GLN A 22 -52.57 -28.82 -4.73
N GLY A 23 -52.28 -27.64 -5.26
CA GLY A 23 -51.13 -26.82 -4.86
C GLY A 23 -49.75 -27.31 -5.33
N HIS A 24 -49.66 -28.34 -6.19
CA HIS A 24 -48.37 -28.80 -6.75
C HIS A 24 -47.59 -27.67 -7.44
N ARG A 25 -48.28 -26.87 -8.27
CA ARG A 25 -47.70 -25.71 -8.97
C ARG A 25 -47.09 -24.70 -7.98
N GLU A 26 -47.82 -24.38 -6.92
CA GLU A 26 -47.37 -23.42 -5.92
C GLU A 26 -46.14 -23.95 -5.15
N ARG A 27 -46.13 -25.23 -4.76
CA ARG A 27 -44.98 -25.88 -4.12
C ARG A 27 -43.75 -25.87 -5.03
N PHE A 28 -43.94 -26.13 -6.32
CA PHE A 28 -42.86 -26.08 -7.31
C PHE A 28 -42.29 -24.66 -7.45
N MET A 29 -43.15 -23.66 -7.63
CA MET A 29 -42.73 -22.26 -7.76
C MET A 29 -41.98 -21.76 -6.53
N LYS A 30 -42.49 -22.08 -5.33
CA LYS A 30 -41.83 -21.73 -4.06
C LYS A 30 -40.45 -22.36 -3.91
N LYS A 31 -40.26 -23.59 -4.42
CA LYS A 31 -38.94 -24.25 -4.43
C LYS A 31 -37.99 -23.61 -5.45
N ALA A 32 -38.49 -23.25 -6.64
CA ALA A 32 -37.71 -22.58 -7.67
C ALA A 32 -37.23 -21.18 -7.25
N GLU A 33 -38.08 -20.41 -6.58
CA GLU A 33 -37.73 -19.07 -6.06
C GLU A 33 -36.68 -19.11 -4.95
N LYS A 34 -36.79 -20.07 -4.02
CA LYS A 34 -35.76 -20.31 -2.99
C LYS A 34 -34.40 -20.67 -3.60
N GLN A 35 -34.37 -21.42 -4.70
CA GLN A 35 -33.13 -21.77 -5.38
C GLN A 35 -32.48 -20.55 -6.07
N LYS A 36 -33.27 -19.69 -6.72
CA LYS A 36 -32.77 -18.45 -7.36
C LYS A 36 -32.13 -17.49 -6.34
N THR A 37 -32.75 -17.30 -5.19
CA THR A 37 -32.26 -16.39 -4.15
C THR A 37 -30.95 -16.89 -3.49
N SER A 38 -30.82 -18.20 -3.28
CA SER A 38 -29.57 -18.81 -2.76
C SER A 38 -28.40 -18.64 -3.73
N ILE A 39 -28.63 -18.81 -5.04
CA ILE A 39 -27.58 -18.65 -6.06
C ILE A 39 -27.12 -17.19 -6.15
N SER A 40 -28.04 -16.23 -6.07
CA SER A 40 -27.73 -14.80 -6.08
C SER A 40 -26.84 -14.38 -4.90
N LYS A 41 -27.20 -14.79 -3.67
CA LYS A 41 -26.40 -14.49 -2.47
C LYS A 41 -24.99 -15.07 -2.54
N MET A 42 -24.84 -16.29 -3.04
CA MET A 42 -23.53 -16.95 -3.16
C MET A 42 -22.65 -16.28 -4.23
N ARG A 43 -23.22 -15.75 -5.31
CA ARG A 43 -22.49 -14.95 -6.30
C ARG A 43 -21.98 -13.64 -5.71
N ILE A 44 -22.82 -12.93 -4.95
CA ILE A 44 -22.42 -11.67 -4.30
C ILE A 44 -21.26 -11.91 -3.31
N ILE A 45 -21.35 -12.95 -2.47
CA ILE A 45 -20.29 -13.29 -1.51
C ILE A 45 -18.96 -13.61 -2.22
N ARG A 46 -19.00 -14.33 -3.34
CA ARG A 46 -17.79 -14.65 -4.12
C ARG A 46 -17.15 -13.41 -4.74
N VAL A 47 -17.93 -12.47 -5.26
CA VAL A 47 -17.42 -11.23 -5.87
C VAL A 47 -16.77 -10.32 -4.83
N VAL A 48 -17.41 -10.15 -3.65
CA VAL A 48 -16.88 -9.31 -2.56
C VAL A 48 -15.57 -9.86 -2.01
N SER A 49 -15.46 -11.19 -1.88
CA SER A 49 -14.23 -11.83 -1.37
C SER A 49 -13.02 -11.62 -2.31
N LEU A 50 -13.24 -11.62 -3.63
CA LEU A 50 -12.16 -11.43 -4.61
C LEU A 50 -11.62 -9.99 -4.60
N ALA A 51 -12.50 -9.00 -4.45
CA ALA A 51 -12.13 -7.58 -4.40
C ALA A 51 -11.32 -7.23 -3.14
N ALA A 52 -11.66 -7.82 -1.98
CA ALA A 52 -10.92 -7.60 -0.74
C ALA A 52 -9.47 -8.14 -0.81
N ILE A 53 -9.27 -9.29 -1.46
CA ILE A 53 -7.93 -9.87 -1.64
C ILE A 53 -7.08 -8.99 -2.57
N LEU A 54 -7.66 -8.47 -3.66
CA LEU A 54 -6.95 -7.55 -4.56
C LEU A 54 -6.55 -6.23 -3.87
N MET A 55 -7.38 -5.70 -2.97
CA MET A 55 -7.01 -4.51 -2.19
C MET A 55 -5.90 -4.78 -1.16
N LEU A 56 -5.87 -5.96 -0.52
CA LEU A 56 -4.80 -6.34 0.40
C LEU A 56 -3.46 -6.60 -0.31
N LEU A 57 -3.47 -7.06 -1.55
CA LEU A 57 -2.25 -7.26 -2.34
C LEU A 57 -1.73 -5.96 -2.99
N ALA A 58 -2.60 -4.97 -3.20
CA ALA A 58 -2.22 -3.66 -3.76
C ALA A 58 -1.72 -2.65 -2.72
N SER A 59 -2.06 -2.82 -1.43
CA SER A 59 -1.64 -1.90 -0.37
C SER A 59 -0.12 -1.77 -0.16
N PRO A 60 0.72 -2.83 -0.28
CA PRO A 60 2.17 -2.64 -0.13
C PRO A 60 2.81 -1.91 -1.33
N LEU A 61 2.16 -1.90 -2.49
CA LEU A 61 2.69 -1.20 -3.69
C LEU A 61 2.48 0.31 -3.64
N ILE A 62 1.43 0.78 -2.97
CA ILE A 62 1.15 2.23 -2.83
C ILE A 62 2.11 2.86 -1.80
N PHE A 63 2.55 2.12 -0.78
CA PHE A 63 3.49 2.61 0.23
C PHE A 63 4.94 2.72 -0.30
N LEU A 64 5.30 1.93 -1.32
CA LEU A 64 6.59 2.05 -2.02
C LEU A 64 6.67 3.23 -3.00
N HIS A 65 5.56 3.93 -3.27
CA HIS A 65 5.49 4.98 -4.30
C HIS A 65 5.62 6.41 -3.76
N LYS A 66 5.91 6.62 -2.47
CA LYS A 66 6.16 7.96 -1.92
C LYS A 66 7.52 8.02 -1.25
N GLN A 67 8.55 8.31 -2.04
CA GLN A 67 9.39 9.50 -1.90
C GLN A 67 10.48 9.39 -2.99
N GLU A 68 10.28 10.01 -4.15
CA GLU A 68 11.40 10.31 -5.04
C GLU A 68 12.24 11.40 -4.35
N VAL A 69 13.12 10.98 -3.45
CA VAL A 69 14.26 11.84 -3.09
C VAL A 69 15.12 11.84 -4.34
N ILE A 70 15.12 12.96 -5.03
CA ILE A 70 15.96 13.22 -6.19
C ILE A 70 17.41 13.35 -5.68
N CYS A 71 18.02 12.23 -5.29
CA CYS A 71 19.45 12.03 -5.41
C CYS A 71 19.71 11.64 -6.86
N ASN A 72 19.51 12.57 -7.78
CA ASN A 72 19.83 12.31 -9.18
C ASN A 72 21.34 12.08 -9.25
N GLY A 73 21.73 10.87 -9.66
CA GLY A 73 23.09 10.31 -9.62
C GLY A 73 24.15 11.00 -10.51
N SER A 74 24.08 12.32 -10.65
CA SER A 74 25.15 13.16 -11.17
C SER A 74 25.92 13.78 -9.99
N GLN A 75 27.16 13.31 -9.77
CA GLN A 75 28.20 13.92 -8.92
C GLN A 75 27.67 14.89 -7.85
N VAL A 76 26.88 14.38 -6.92
CA VAL A 76 26.29 15.16 -5.83
C VAL A 76 27.31 15.20 -4.69
N ASP A 77 27.73 16.40 -4.29
CA ASP A 77 28.47 16.57 -3.04
C ASP A 77 27.47 16.57 -1.88
N TYR A 78 27.27 15.39 -1.30
CA TYR A 78 26.33 15.17 -0.21
C TYR A 78 26.64 16.00 1.02
N ASN A 79 27.92 16.18 1.34
CA ASN A 79 28.34 16.96 2.49
C ASN A 79 27.97 18.42 2.34
N THR A 80 28.23 19.01 1.16
CA THR A 80 27.85 20.40 0.88
C THR A 80 26.32 20.58 0.99
N LEU A 81 25.53 19.70 0.38
CA LEU A 81 24.06 19.78 0.47
C LEU A 81 23.53 19.67 1.91
N ILE A 82 24.09 18.77 2.71
CA ILE A 82 23.72 18.58 4.11
C ILE A 82 24.02 19.85 4.91
N GLN A 83 25.21 20.44 4.71
CA GLN A 83 25.62 21.64 5.45
C GLN A 83 24.79 22.87 5.07
N GLU A 84 24.46 23.05 3.79
CA GLU A 84 23.60 24.15 3.32
C GLU A 84 22.20 24.07 3.95
N GLN A 85 21.57 22.90 3.93
CA GLN A 85 20.26 22.71 4.54
C GLN A 85 20.31 22.85 6.07
N ALA A 86 21.36 22.34 6.71
CA ALA A 86 21.56 22.48 8.14
C ALA A 86 21.72 23.95 8.57
N TYR A 87 22.45 24.74 7.79
CA TYR A 87 22.60 26.18 8.04
C TYR A 87 21.26 26.90 7.95
N GLU A 88 20.44 26.58 6.95
CA GLU A 88 19.12 27.18 6.79
C GLU A 88 18.18 26.85 7.96
N ILE A 89 18.14 25.58 8.39
CA ILE A 89 17.35 25.16 9.56
C ILE A 89 17.81 25.90 10.83
N LYS A 90 19.12 26.00 11.04
CA LYS A 90 19.66 26.76 12.19
C LYS A 90 19.17 28.21 12.16
N LYS A 91 19.23 28.86 11.01
CA LYS A 91 18.77 30.24 10.85
C LYS A 91 17.27 30.39 11.13
N LEU A 92 16.43 29.49 10.63
CA LEU A 92 14.98 29.50 10.90
C LEU A 92 14.69 29.25 12.38
N SER A 93 15.43 28.34 13.01
CA SER A 93 15.23 27.99 14.42
C SER A 93 15.51 29.14 15.40
N GLU A 94 16.25 30.17 14.99
CA GLU A 94 16.49 31.37 15.81
C GLU A 94 15.20 32.17 16.12
N GLN A 95 14.15 31.97 15.31
CA GLN A 95 12.87 32.64 15.48
C GLN A 95 11.92 31.87 16.42
N LEU A 96 12.24 30.62 16.75
CA LEU A 96 11.42 29.78 17.62
C LEU A 96 11.62 30.14 19.10
N ASN A 97 10.67 29.71 19.94
CA ASN A 97 10.87 29.71 21.38
C ASN A 97 12.05 28.78 21.79
N GLN A 98 12.55 28.96 23.02
CA GLN A 98 13.76 28.28 23.48
C GLN A 98 13.66 26.75 23.48
N MET A 99 12.47 26.20 23.78
CA MET A 99 12.27 24.75 23.87
C MET A 99 12.27 24.12 22.48
N ASP A 100 11.54 24.70 21.54
CA ASP A 100 11.47 24.21 20.17
C ASP A 100 12.80 24.38 19.45
N LYS A 101 13.47 25.52 19.63
CA LYS A 101 14.83 25.73 19.14
C LYS A 101 15.77 24.64 19.64
N TYR A 102 15.75 24.32 20.93
CA TYR A 102 16.60 23.27 21.50
C TYR A 102 16.34 21.91 20.85
N LEU A 103 15.07 21.52 20.72
CA LEU A 103 14.68 20.24 20.11
C LEU A 103 15.14 20.14 18.65
N VAL A 104 14.93 21.20 17.87
CA VAL A 104 15.33 21.29 16.47
C VAL A 104 16.85 21.16 16.33
N ILE A 105 17.62 21.90 17.14
CA ILE A 105 19.08 21.87 17.07
C ILE A 105 19.65 20.50 17.46
N VAL A 106 19.13 19.86 18.51
CA VAL A 106 19.57 18.51 18.90
C VAL A 106 19.27 17.50 17.79
N THR A 107 18.06 17.54 17.24
CA THR A 107 17.64 16.64 16.15
C THR A 107 18.47 16.86 14.90
N LEU A 108 18.73 18.12 14.53
CA LEU A 108 19.60 18.45 13.40
C LEU A 108 21.02 17.93 13.59
N ASN A 109 21.59 18.10 14.79
CA ASN A 109 22.93 17.60 15.08
C ASN A 109 23.01 16.08 14.97
N GLN A 110 21.97 15.34 15.36
CA GLN A 110 21.91 13.88 15.18
C GLN A 110 21.89 13.46 13.71
N LEU A 111 21.29 14.28 12.84
CA LEU A 111 21.23 14.01 11.41
C LEU A 111 22.53 14.39 10.67
N VAL A 112 23.22 15.44 11.12
CA VAL A 112 24.37 16.01 10.39
C VAL A 112 25.71 15.50 10.89
N THR A 113 25.80 15.12 12.18
CA THR A 113 27.09 14.80 12.80
C THR A 113 27.48 13.35 12.52
N GLU A 114 28.69 13.18 12.00
CA GLU A 114 29.35 11.89 11.87
C GLU A 114 30.71 11.92 12.55
N ALA A 115 31.11 10.80 13.15
CA ALA A 115 32.47 10.67 13.69
C ALA A 115 33.50 10.50 12.57
N VAL A 116 33.15 9.77 11.51
CA VAL A 116 33.96 9.52 10.32
C VAL A 116 33.02 9.65 9.11
N PRO A 117 33.34 10.44 8.08
CA PRO A 117 32.54 10.52 6.85
C PRO A 117 32.32 9.14 6.22
N PHE A 118 31.12 8.86 5.72
CA PHE A 118 30.82 7.53 5.17
C PHE A 118 31.70 7.20 3.95
N GLU A 119 32.09 8.19 3.15
CA GLU A 119 32.98 7.96 2.01
C GLU A 119 34.35 7.40 2.40
N GLU A 120 34.85 7.79 3.58
CA GLU A 120 36.12 7.31 4.14
C GLU A 120 36.02 5.90 4.73
N GLN A 121 34.81 5.42 4.97
CA GLN A 121 34.56 4.07 5.50
C GLN A 121 34.44 3.02 4.38
N LEU A 122 34.35 3.45 3.11
CA LEU A 122 34.15 2.57 1.97
C LEU A 122 35.46 1.89 1.53
N PRO A 123 35.50 0.56 1.36
CA PRO A 123 36.70 -0.14 0.90
C PRO A 123 37.20 0.34 -0.47
N ASP A 124 38.53 0.42 -0.63
CA ASP A 124 39.17 0.89 -1.87
C ASP A 124 38.95 -0.03 -3.07
N TYR A 125 38.63 -1.31 -2.85
CA TYR A 125 38.43 -2.29 -3.91
C TYR A 125 37.05 -2.18 -4.60
N LEU A 126 36.14 -1.36 -4.09
CA LEU A 126 34.81 -1.19 -4.66
C LEU A 126 34.87 -0.48 -6.02
N LEU A 127 34.05 -0.95 -6.96
CA LEU A 127 33.88 -0.25 -8.23
C LEU A 127 33.18 1.09 -7.99
N GLU A 128 33.51 2.11 -8.77
CA GLU A 128 32.90 3.46 -8.67
C GLU A 128 31.36 3.46 -8.76
N LYS A 129 30.78 2.48 -9.44
CA LYS A 129 29.32 2.30 -9.48
C LYS A 129 28.77 1.81 -8.15
N GLU A 130 29.42 0.85 -7.52
CA GLU A 130 29.01 0.28 -6.23
C GLU A 130 29.21 1.29 -5.11
N ARG A 131 30.33 2.03 -5.14
CA ARG A 131 30.63 3.15 -4.25
C ARG A 131 29.48 4.17 -4.27
N ARG A 132 29.06 4.60 -5.46
CA ARG A 132 27.92 5.52 -5.62
C ARG A 132 26.62 4.95 -5.10
N MET A 133 26.29 3.70 -5.44
CA MET A 133 25.07 3.06 -4.93
C MET A 133 25.01 3.03 -3.39
N LEU A 134 26.15 2.78 -2.73
CA LEU A 134 26.25 2.82 -1.28
C LEU A 134 26.12 4.23 -0.72
N GLN A 135 26.77 5.22 -1.33
CA GLN A 135 26.63 6.63 -0.96
C GLN A 135 25.18 7.10 -1.08
N ASP A 136 24.51 6.80 -2.19
CA ASP A 136 23.10 7.15 -2.41
C ASP A 136 22.22 6.47 -1.34
N SER A 137 22.44 5.18 -1.09
CA SER A 137 21.69 4.44 -0.07
C SER A 137 21.89 4.98 1.36
N TYR A 138 23.02 5.64 1.62
CA TYR A 138 23.36 6.17 2.93
C TYR A 138 22.89 7.62 3.12
N TYR A 139 23.19 8.50 2.17
CA TYR A 139 22.94 9.93 2.29
C TYR A 139 21.51 10.35 1.94
N CYS A 140 20.85 9.68 1.00
CA CYS A 140 19.51 10.10 0.56
C CYS A 140 18.47 10.06 1.68
N PRO A 141 18.37 8.98 2.50
CA PRO A 141 17.43 8.97 3.63
C PRO A 141 17.73 10.06 4.66
N ARG A 142 19.01 10.40 4.85
CA ARG A 142 19.42 11.47 5.76
C ARG A 142 19.00 12.84 5.24
N ILE A 143 19.24 13.13 3.97
CA ILE A 143 18.83 14.40 3.33
C ILE A 143 17.32 14.56 3.39
N GLU A 144 16.59 13.46 3.18
CA GLU A 144 15.13 13.45 3.36
C GLU A 144 14.72 13.79 4.80
N GLY A 145 15.41 13.22 5.79
CA GLY A 145 15.20 13.55 7.21
C GLY A 145 15.46 15.02 7.52
N ILE A 146 16.53 15.60 6.97
CA ILE A 146 16.84 17.04 7.12
C ILE A 146 15.75 17.90 6.48
N LYS A 147 15.29 17.54 5.28
CA LYS A 147 14.18 18.24 4.61
C LYS A 147 12.90 18.21 5.45
N ARG A 148 12.53 17.05 5.99
CA ARG A 148 11.35 16.92 6.87
C ARG A 148 11.49 17.76 8.14
N LEU A 149 12.69 17.84 8.72
CA LEU A 149 12.95 18.70 9.87
C LEU A 149 12.79 20.18 9.50
N LYS A 150 13.23 20.59 8.31
CA LYS A 150 13.02 21.95 7.80
C LYS A 150 11.54 22.27 7.65
N ASP A 151 10.77 21.37 7.05
CA ASP A 151 9.32 21.54 6.87
C ASP A 151 8.63 21.68 8.25
N TYR A 152 9.01 20.84 9.21
CA TYR A 152 8.53 20.95 10.59
C TYR A 152 8.85 22.29 11.27
N VAL A 153 10.05 22.83 11.06
CA VAL A 153 10.42 24.16 11.59
C VAL A 153 9.56 25.26 10.96
N ALA A 154 9.25 25.17 9.66
CA ALA A 154 8.36 26.12 9.01
C ALA A 154 6.95 26.06 9.62
N ASP A 155 6.41 24.86 9.87
CA ASP A 155 5.09 24.69 10.50
C ASP A 155 5.04 25.30 11.92
N LEU A 156 6.13 25.21 12.69
CA LEU A 156 6.21 25.85 14.01
C LEU A 156 6.19 27.38 13.92
N LEU A 157 6.86 27.95 12.93
CA LEU A 157 6.86 29.40 12.71
C LEU A 157 5.50 29.92 12.25
N ASP A 158 4.75 29.12 11.49
CA ASP A 158 3.40 29.47 11.05
C ASP A 158 2.36 29.39 12.18
N THR A 159 2.64 28.61 13.24
CA THR A 159 1.73 28.46 14.39
C THR A 159 1.95 29.47 15.51
N ASP A 160 3.13 30.12 15.55
CA ASP A 160 3.46 31.19 16.50
C ASP A 160 3.08 32.62 15.99
N ASN A 161 2.58 32.74 14.75
CA ASN A 161 2.05 33.99 14.16
C ASN A 161 0.51 34.09 14.27
#